data_AF-A0A7C7IPC3-F1
#
_entry.id   AF-A0A7C7IPC3-F1
#
_cell.length_a   1.000
_cell.length_b   1.000
_cell.length_c   1.000
_cell.angle_alpha   90.00
_cell.angle_beta   90.00
_cell.angle_gamma   90.00
#
_symmetry.space_group_name_H-M   'P 1'
#
loop_
_entity.id
_entity.type
_entity.pdbx_description
1 polymer ?
#
loop_
_entity_poly.entity_id
_entity_poly.type
_entity_poly.pdbx_seq_one_letter_code
_entity_poly.pdbx_strand_id
1 'polypeptide(L)'
;MSKLVETVDSLENKISKLLHKYEILKRQNRELEESLEIEKQNNQQLIVKISSLENQTQTLKAANAMLGSNEYKRETKLKINSLIREIDQCIVQLSE
;
A
#
# COMPACT_ATOMS: atom_id res chain seq x y z
N MET A 1 64.24 -7.80 -26.50
CA MET A 1 63.27 -8.81 -26.03
C MET A 1 62.59 -8.42 -24.70
N SER A 2 63.29 -7.89 -23.69
CA SER A 2 62.68 -7.65 -22.34
C SER A 2 61.50 -6.66 -22.33
N LYS A 3 61.59 -5.54 -23.04
CA LYS A 3 60.57 -4.48 -22.99
C LYS A 3 59.20 -4.90 -23.53
N LEU A 4 59.17 -5.79 -24.52
CA LEU A 4 57.92 -6.32 -25.07
C LEU A 4 57.26 -7.29 -24.08
N VAL A 5 58.05 -8.17 -23.46
CA VAL A 5 57.58 -9.11 -22.44
C VAL A 5 57.00 -8.35 -21.25
N GLU A 6 57.71 -7.33 -20.74
CA GLU A 6 57.22 -6.48 -19.65
C GLU A 6 55.90 -5.76 -19.98
N THR A 7 55.73 -5.28 -21.22
CA THR A 7 54.47 -4.66 -21.64
C THR A 7 53.32 -5.65 -21.74
N VAL A 8 53.59 -6.88 -22.18
CA VAL A 8 52.58 -7.95 -22.27
C VAL A 8 52.17 -8.39 -20.86
N ASP A 9 53.13 -8.59 -19.95
CA ASP A 9 52.86 -8.93 -18.54
C ASP A 9 52.04 -7.84 -17.82
N SER A 10 52.33 -6.57 -18.10
CA SER A 10 51.56 -5.44 -17.55
C SER A 10 50.12 -5.44 -18.07
N LEU A 11 49.93 -5.75 -19.36
CA LEU A 11 48.63 -5.80 -19.98
C LEU A 11 47.80 -6.97 -19.44
N GLU A 12 48.38 -8.17 -19.33
CA GLU A 12 47.73 -9.34 -18.74
C GLU A 12 47.27 -9.08 -17.31
N ASN A 13 48.10 -8.41 -16.50
CA ASN A 13 47.74 -8.01 -15.14
C ASN A 13 46.54 -7.05 -15.11
N LYS A 14 46.52 -6.06 -16.02
CA LYS A 14 45.40 -5.11 -16.11
C LYS A 14 44.12 -5.78 -16.57
N ILE A 15 44.20 -6.68 -17.55
CA ILE A 15 43.05 -7.45 -18.06
C ILE A 15 42.52 -8.37 -16.95
N SER A 16 43.38 -9.07 -16.23
CA SER A 16 42.97 -9.95 -15.13
C SER A 16 42.24 -9.19 -14.03
N LYS A 17 42.74 -8.01 -13.64
CA LYS A 17 42.06 -7.13 -12.67
C LYS A 17 40.71 -6.62 -13.19
N LEU A 18 40.64 -6.27 -14.48
CA LEU A 18 39.41 -5.79 -15.10
C LEU A 18 38.34 -6.89 -15.13
N LEU A 19 38.70 -8.10 -15.55
CA LEU A 19 37.80 -9.25 -15.59
C LEU A 19 37.30 -9.61 -14.19
N HIS A 20 38.19 -9.62 -13.19
CA HIS A 20 37.80 -9.89 -11.82
C HIS A 20 36.78 -8.85 -11.31
N LYS A 21 37.03 -7.56 -11.56
CA LYS A 21 36.09 -6.49 -11.18
C LYS A 21 34.76 -6.62 -11.92
N TYR A 22 34.80 -6.97 -13.20
CA TYR A 22 33.60 -7.20 -14.01
C TYR A 22 32.73 -8.32 -13.43
N GLU A 23 33.32 -9.46 -13.08
CA GLU A 23 32.58 -10.59 -12.49
C GLU A 23 31.97 -10.24 -11.13
N ILE A 24 32.69 -9.47 -10.29
CA ILE A 24 32.12 -8.97 -9.03
C ILE A 24 30.92 -8.06 -9.29
N LEU A 25 31.05 -7.09 -10.19
CA LEU A 25 29.97 -6.15 -10.50
C LEU A 25 28.76 -6.87 -11.11
N LYS A 26 29.01 -7.85 -11.97
CA LYS A 26 27.96 -8.68 -12.58
C LYS A 26 27.18 -9.46 -11.52
N ARG A 27 27.88 -10.05 -10.55
CA ARG A 27 27.24 -10.74 -9.42
C ARG A 27 26.42 -9.78 -8.56
N GLN A 28 27.00 -8.64 -8.19
CA GLN A 28 26.31 -7.63 -7.38
C GLN A 28 25.06 -7.09 -8.09
N ASN A 29 25.14 -6.84 -9.41
CA ASN A 29 24.00 -6.40 -10.18
C ASN A 29 22.87 -7.43 -10.16
N ARG A 30 23.20 -8.72 -10.32
CA ARG A 30 22.22 -9.80 -10.24
C ARG A 30 21.56 -9.89 -8.85
N GLU A 31 22.35 -9.81 -7.78
CA GLU A 31 21.82 -9.82 -6.40
C GLU A 31 20.89 -8.61 -6.15
N LEU A 32 21.24 -7.45 -6.69
CA LEU A 32 20.41 -6.24 -6.59
C LEU A 32 19.12 -6.37 -7.41
N GLU A 33 19.17 -6.93 -8.61
CA GLU A 33 17.99 -7.19 -9.45
C GLU A 33 17.02 -8.17 -8.77
N GLU A 34 17.53 -9.27 -8.21
CA GLU A 34 16.74 -10.23 -7.45
C GLU A 34 16.09 -9.59 -6.21
N SER A 35 16.86 -8.80 -5.45
CA SER A 35 16.34 -8.08 -4.27
C SER A 35 15.27 -7.04 -4.64
N LEU A 36 15.47 -6.32 -5.74
CA LEU A 36 14.52 -5.33 -6.24
C LEU A 36 13.19 -5.99 -6.63
N GLU A 37 13.23 -7.16 -7.25
CA GLU A 37 12.02 -7.88 -7.64
C GLU A 37 11.24 -8.37 -6.42
N ILE A 38 11.92 -8.88 -5.40
CA ILE A 38 11.30 -9.27 -4.12
C ILE A 38 10.62 -8.06 -3.47
N GLU A 39 11.31 -6.93 -3.38
CA GLU A 39 10.75 -5.72 -2.77
C GLU A 39 9.54 -5.17 -3.55
N LYS A 40 9.56 -5.24 -4.88
CA LYS A 40 8.38 -4.88 -5.70
C LYS A 40 7.18 -5.78 -5.39
N GLN A 41 7.40 -7.09 -5.28
CA GLN A 41 6.32 -8.04 -4.94
C GLN A 41 5.77 -7.78 -3.54
N ASN A 42 6.65 -7.56 -2.55
CA ASN A 42 6.24 -7.19 -1.20
C ASN A 42 5.42 -5.90 -1.18
N ASN A 43 5.86 -4.88 -1.92
CA ASN A 43 5.16 -3.61 -2.02
C ASN A 43 3.75 -3.77 -2.61
N GLN A 44 3.61 -4.55 -3.68
CA GLN A 44 2.29 -4.86 -4.27
C GLN A 44 1.37 -5.57 -3.27
N GLN A 45 1.88 -6.55 -2.52
CA GLN A 45 1.10 -7.24 -1.49
C GLN A 45 0.67 -6.28 -0.38
N LEU A 46 1.54 -5.37 0.06
CA LEU A 46 1.21 -4.36 1.06
C LEU A 46 0.14 -3.40 0.57
N ILE A 47 0.20 -2.94 -0.69
CA ILE A 47 -0.85 -2.08 -1.28
C ILE A 47 -2.21 -2.78 -1.26
N VAL A 48 -2.27 -4.04 -1.68
CA VAL A 48 -3.52 -4.82 -1.65
C VAL A 48 -4.05 -4.96 -0.23
N LYS A 49 -3.16 -5.24 0.74
CA LYS A 49 -3.53 -5.37 2.15
C LYS A 49 -4.05 -4.05 2.73
N ILE A 50 -3.42 -2.93 2.41
CA ILE A 50 -3.86 -1.59 2.83
C ILE A 50 -5.26 -1.32 2.28
N SER A 51 -5.49 -1.53 0.98
CA SER A 51 -6.80 -1.33 0.37
C SER A 51 -7.89 -2.21 1.02
N SER A 52 -7.55 -3.47 1.35
CA SER A 52 -8.47 -4.35 2.08
C SER A 52 -8.79 -3.82 3.48
N LEU A 53 -7.79 -3.33 4.22
CA LEU A 53 -7.98 -2.78 5.57
C LEU A 53 -8.78 -1.49 5.54
N GLU A 54 -8.58 -0.63 4.54
CA GLU A 54 -9.37 0.58 4.33
C GLU A 54 -10.85 0.24 4.09
N ASN A 55 -11.13 -0.73 3.21
CA ASN A 55 -12.48 -1.21 2.96
C ASN A 55 -13.15 -1.79 4.22
N GLN A 56 -12.42 -2.61 4.99
CA GLN A 56 -12.90 -3.14 6.27
C GLN A 56 -13.19 -2.01 7.26
N THR A 57 -12.30 -1.02 7.35
CA THR A 57 -12.46 0.13 8.22
C THR A 57 -13.68 0.96 7.84
N GLN A 58 -13.92 1.19 6.55
CA GLN A 58 -15.10 1.89 6.06
C GLN A 58 -16.38 1.12 6.38
N THR A 59 -16.36 -0.19 6.22
CA THR A 59 -17.48 -1.08 6.56
C THR A 59 -17.80 -1.00 8.06
N LEU A 60 -16.78 -1.06 8.92
CA LEU A 60 -16.93 -0.95 10.37
C LEU A 60 -17.43 0.43 10.79
N LYS A 61 -16.97 1.52 10.14
CA LYS A 61 -17.49 2.87 10.37
C LYS A 61 -18.97 2.97 10.01
N ALA A 62 -19.37 2.41 8.87
CA ALA A 62 -20.77 2.36 8.45
C ALA A 62 -21.63 1.57 9.46
N ALA A 63 -21.17 0.38 9.87
CA ALA A 63 -21.85 -0.41 10.90
C ALA A 63 -21.97 0.34 12.23
N ASN A 64 -20.91 1.02 12.68
CA ASN A 64 -20.93 1.84 13.90
C ASN A 64 -21.88 3.04 13.80
N ALA A 65 -22.01 3.66 12.62
CA ALA A 65 -22.99 4.71 12.39
C ALA A 65 -24.42 4.16 12.46
N MET A 66 -24.69 3.01 11.82
CA MET A 66 -25.99 2.33 11.83
C MET A 66 -26.42 1.85 13.22
N LEU A 67 -25.46 1.40 14.05
CA LEU A 67 -25.71 0.99 15.44
C LEU A 67 -25.88 2.17 16.41
N GLY A 68 -25.88 3.40 15.90
CA GLY A 68 -26.10 4.61 16.69
C GLY A 68 -24.86 5.00 17.47
N SER A 69 -23.80 5.42 16.80
CA SER A 69 -22.72 6.19 17.43
C SER A 69 -23.29 7.48 18.07
N ASN A 70 -22.63 8.06 19.09
CA ASN A 70 -23.17 9.24 19.82
C ASN A 70 -23.55 10.41 18.90
N GLU A 71 -22.85 10.55 17.77
CA GLU A 71 -23.12 11.55 16.74
C GLU A 71 -24.43 11.23 15.98
N TYR A 72 -24.60 9.99 15.52
CA TYR A 72 -25.81 9.52 14.84
C TYR A 72 -27.02 9.32 15.77
N LYS A 73 -26.83 9.08 17.07
CA LYS A 73 -27.94 9.00 18.05
C LYS A 73 -28.73 10.29 18.11
N ARG A 74 -28.05 11.45 18.08
CA ARG A 74 -28.70 12.76 18.12
C ARG A 74 -29.51 13.00 16.85
N GLU A 75 -28.91 12.76 15.69
CA GLU A 75 -29.56 12.97 14.39
C GLU A 75 -30.74 12.01 14.19
N THR A 76 -30.56 10.74 14.53
CA THR A 76 -31.63 9.72 14.48
C THR A 76 -32.77 10.07 15.43
N LYS A 77 -32.47 10.53 16.65
CA LYS A 77 -33.50 10.99 17.61
C LYS A 77 -34.28 12.19 17.10
N LEU A 78 -33.61 13.16 16.47
CA LEU A 78 -34.27 14.31 15.85
C LEU A 78 -35.18 13.87 14.69
N LYS A 79 -34.72 12.94 13.85
CA LYS A 79 -35.50 12.40 12.73
C LYS A 79 -36.73 11.63 13.21
N ILE A 80 -36.59 10.77 14.22
CA ILE A 80 -37.71 10.06 14.85
C ILE A 80 -38.73 11.07 15.43
N ASN A 81 -38.26 12.09 16.14
CA ASN A 81 -39.15 13.11 16.69
C ASN A 81 -39.89 13.92 15.61
N SER A 82 -39.28 14.17 14.45
CA SER A 82 -39.96 14.78 13.30
C SER A 82 -41.08 13.88 12.78
N LEU A 83 -40.78 12.60 12.57
CA LEU A 83 -41.74 11.62 12.07
C LEU A 83 -42.92 11.43 13.03
N ILE A 84 -42.68 11.42 14.34
CA ILE A 84 -43.75 11.35 15.34
C ILE A 84 -44.69 12.57 15.21
N ARG A 85 -44.14 13.78 15.07
CA ARG A 85 -44.95 15.00 14.89
C ARG A 85 -45.77 14.98 13.61
N GLU A 86 -45.20 14.47 12.51
CA GLU A 86 -45.91 14.29 11.25
C GLU A 86 -47.07 13.29 11.40
N ILE A 87 -46.85 12.19 12.13
CA ILE A 87 -47.90 11.22 12.46
C ILE A 87 -48.99 11.88 13.31
N ASP A 88 -48.63 12.62 14.36
CA ASP A 88 -49.59 13.33 15.21
C ASP A 88 -50.44 14.32 14.40
N GLN A 89 -49.81 15.05 13.46
CA GLN A 89 -50.53 15.95 12.54
C GLN A 89 -51.50 15.19 11.62
N CYS A 90 -51.08 14.04 11.07
CA CYS A 90 -51.96 13.20 10.26
C CYS A 90 -53.13 12.65 11.09
N ILE A 91 -52.89 12.26 12.35
CA ILE A 91 -53.94 11.77 13.25
C ILE A 91 -54.96 12.88 13.52
N VAL A 92 -54.52 14.11 13.80
CA VAL A 92 -55.42 15.26 14.00
C VAL A 92 -56.26 15.52 12.75
N GLN A 93 -55.64 15.52 11.56
CA GLN A 93 -56.35 15.71 10.29
C GLN A 93 -57.36 14.60 9.97
N LEU A 94 -57.17 13.39 10.50
CA LEU A 94 -58.11 12.27 10.35
C LEU A 94 -59.20 12.24 11.43
N SER A 95 -59.03 13.03 12.49
CA SER A 95 -59.95 13.10 13.64
C SER A 95 -60.87 14.33 13.59
N GLU A 96 -60.61 15.26 12.66
CA GLU A 96 -61.56 16.26 12.16
C GLU A 96 -62.42 15.67 11.02
#